data_AF-A0A947FUI0-F1
#
_entry.id   AF-A0A947FUI0-F1
#
_cell.length_a   1.000
_cell.length_b   1.000
_cell.length_c   1.000
_cell.angle_alpha   90.00
_cell.angle_beta   90.00
_cell.angle_gamma   90.00
#
_symmetry.space_group_name_H-M   'P 1'
#
loop_
_entity.id
_entity.type
_entity.pdbx_description
1 polymer ?
#
loop_
_entity_poly.entity_id
_entity_poly.type
_entity_poly.pdbx_seq_one_letter_code
_entity_poly.pdbx_strand_id
1 'polypeptide(L)'
;MPRAVGVFMLLFFALHGSAKAENSEDIIAGSDVALTGGAVVANVQTGGAMWFNPAGVARLDGRSVGLTGAVLSYSRARAPGILSSESGEQSDGVFSAVQAIP
;
A
#
# COMPACT_ATOMS: atom_id res chain seq x y z
N MET A 1 -39.40 -14.41 6.14
CA MET A 1 -38.12 -13.96 6.71
C MET A 1 -36.87 -14.70 6.18
N PRO A 2 -36.81 -16.04 6.03
CA PRO A 2 -35.56 -16.72 5.64
C PRO A 2 -35.12 -16.43 4.20
N ARG A 3 -36.07 -16.16 3.29
CA ARG A 3 -35.78 -15.80 1.90
C ARG A 3 -35.03 -14.48 1.76
N ALA A 4 -35.36 -13.49 2.60
CA ALA A 4 -34.68 -12.20 2.60
C ALA A 4 -33.24 -12.31 3.12
N VAL A 5 -33.02 -13.14 4.15
CA VAL A 5 -31.68 -13.45 4.67
C VAL A 5 -30.84 -14.17 3.62
N GLY A 6 -31.43 -15.15 2.91
CA GLY A 6 -30.74 -15.87 1.83
C GLY A 6 -30.33 -14.95 0.68
N VAL A 7 -31.21 -14.05 0.25
CA VAL A 7 -30.89 -13.06 -0.79
C VAL A 7 -29.81 -12.08 -0.31
N PHE A 8 -29.86 -11.64 0.94
CA PHE A 8 -28.85 -10.74 1.51
C PHE A 8 -27.47 -11.41 1.58
N MET A 9 -27.39 -12.67 2.03
CA MET A 9 -26.13 -13.42 2.04
C MET A 9 -25.59 -13.65 0.63
N LEU A 10 -26.46 -13.99 -0.33
CA LEU A 10 -26.04 -14.20 -1.72
C LEU A 10 -25.46 -12.91 -2.32
N LEU A 11 -26.13 -11.77 -2.10
CA LEU A 11 -25.64 -10.46 -2.54
C LEU A 11 -24.35 -10.07 -1.83
N PHE A 12 -24.23 -10.36 -0.54
CA PHE A 12 -22.99 -10.16 0.20
C PHE A 12 -21.88 -10.92 -0.53
N PHE A 13 -21.91 -12.25 -0.60
CA PHE A 13 -20.83 -13.03 -1.23
C PHE A 13 -20.59 -12.72 -2.72
N ALA A 14 -21.62 -12.41 -3.50
CA ALA A 14 -21.47 -12.10 -4.92
C ALA A 14 -20.81 -10.73 -5.19
N LEU A 15 -20.85 -9.81 -4.24
CA LEU A 15 -20.29 -8.46 -4.36
C LEU A 15 -18.89 -8.32 -3.74
N HIS A 16 -18.38 -9.35 -3.04
CA HIS A 16 -16.99 -9.35 -2.55
C HIS A 16 -16.05 -9.73 -3.69
N GLY A 17 -15.74 -8.76 -4.56
CA GLY A 17 -14.53 -8.83 -5.36
C GLY A 17 -13.33 -9.09 -4.45
N SER A 18 -12.39 -9.93 -4.88
CA SER A 18 -11.15 -10.15 -4.11
C SER A 18 -10.45 -8.81 -3.94
N ALA A 19 -10.58 -8.21 -2.76
CA ALA A 19 -9.79 -7.06 -2.36
C ALA A 19 -8.36 -7.57 -2.24
N LYS A 20 -7.59 -7.44 -3.33
CA LYS A 20 -6.14 -7.57 -3.25
C LYS A 20 -5.66 -6.38 -2.45
N ALA A 21 -5.17 -6.64 -1.24
CA ALA A 21 -4.28 -5.71 -0.57
C ALA A 21 -2.99 -5.69 -1.38
N GLU A 22 -2.97 -4.88 -2.42
CA GLU A 22 -1.78 -4.52 -3.15
C GLU A 22 -1.21 -3.25 -2.52
N ASN A 23 0.10 -3.11 -2.58
CA ASN A 23 0.84 -1.98 -2.04
C ASN A 23 1.92 -1.63 -3.05
N SER A 24 1.48 -1.42 -4.29
CA SER A 24 2.33 -1.05 -5.42
C SER A 24 2.33 0.47 -5.64
N GLU A 25 1.61 1.22 -4.80
CA GLU A 25 1.61 2.67 -4.80
C GLU A 25 2.92 3.24 -4.22
N ASP A 26 3.61 4.05 -5.02
CA ASP A 26 4.79 4.80 -4.59
C ASP A 26 4.47 5.98 -3.64
N ILE A 27 3.18 6.30 -3.46
CA ILE A 27 2.74 7.45 -2.66
C ILE A 27 2.34 6.99 -1.26
N ILE A 28 3.15 7.34 -0.27
CA ILE A 28 2.83 7.15 1.14
C ILE A 28 2.04 8.36 1.65
N ALA A 29 0.71 8.28 1.62
CA ALA A 29 -0.18 9.33 2.10
C ALA A 29 -0.66 9.05 3.54
N GLY A 30 0.16 9.42 4.53
CA GLY A 30 -0.17 9.33 5.95
C GLY A 30 0.88 8.57 6.78
N SER A 31 1.03 8.95 8.05
CA SER A 31 2.02 8.36 8.95
C SER A 31 1.80 6.86 9.19
N ASP A 32 0.54 6.43 9.36
CA ASP A 32 0.23 5.02 9.62
C ASP A 32 0.60 4.14 8.42
N VAL A 33 0.44 4.68 7.22
CA VAL A 33 0.82 4.03 5.97
C VAL A 33 2.34 3.92 5.86
N ALA A 34 3.06 4.98 6.24
CA ALA A 34 4.52 4.98 6.26
C ALA A 34 5.07 3.92 7.22
N LEU A 35 4.53 3.90 8.45
CA LEU A 35 5.00 3.04 9.53
C LEU A 35 4.66 1.56 9.33
N THR A 36 3.62 1.24 8.55
CA THR A 36 3.30 -0.15 8.17
C THR A 36 3.96 -0.59 6.87
N GLY A 37 4.80 0.26 6.27
CA GLY A 37 5.43 -0.02 4.97
C GLY A 37 4.39 -0.18 3.86
N GLY A 38 3.26 0.51 3.96
CA GLY A 38 2.13 0.44 3.05
C GLY A 38 1.26 -0.81 3.21
N ALA A 39 1.44 -1.60 4.27
CA ALA A 39 0.46 -2.61 4.68
C ALA A 39 -0.75 -1.92 5.33
N VAL A 40 -1.51 -1.21 4.49
CA VAL A 40 -2.62 -0.38 4.91
C VAL A 40 -3.89 -1.24 4.95
N VAL A 41 -4.04 -2.00 6.02
CA VAL A 41 -5.24 -2.82 6.25
C VAL A 41 -6.44 -1.91 6.55
N ALA A 42 -7.64 -2.48 6.52
CA ALA A 42 -8.95 -1.91 6.84
C ALA A 42 -9.08 -1.14 8.18
N ASN A 43 -7.98 -0.89 8.91
CA ASN A 43 -7.93 -0.25 10.21
C ASN A 43 -7.24 1.12 10.22
N VAL A 44 -6.98 1.77 9.07
CA VAL A 44 -6.55 3.18 9.09
C VAL A 44 -7.66 4.06 9.63
N GLN A 45 -7.32 4.85 10.63
CA GLN A 45 -8.22 5.76 11.33
C GLN A 45 -7.61 7.17 11.36
N THR A 46 -6.86 7.54 10.32
CA THR A 46 -6.32 8.88 10.08
C THR A 46 -6.74 9.39 8.71
N GLY A 47 -6.36 10.62 8.35
CA GLY A 47 -6.67 11.20 7.03
C GLY A 47 -6.23 10.33 5.85
N GLY A 48 -5.19 9.49 6.02
CA GLY A 48 -4.76 8.51 5.01
C GLY A 48 -5.83 7.49 4.63
N ALA A 49 -6.85 7.27 5.46
CA ALA A 49 -8.00 6.42 5.14
C ALA A 49 -8.71 6.89 3.86
N MET A 50 -8.70 8.19 3.54
CA MET A 50 -9.29 8.69 2.28
C MET A 50 -8.63 8.09 1.04
N TRP A 51 -7.35 7.74 1.12
CA TRP A 51 -6.56 7.23 0.00
C TRP A 51 -6.55 5.70 -0.07
N PHE A 52 -6.45 5.03 1.08
CA PHE A 52 -6.21 3.58 1.14
C PHE A 52 -7.39 2.75 1.65
N ASN A 53 -8.30 3.33 2.44
CA ASN A 53 -9.48 2.63 2.97
C ASN A 53 -10.61 3.63 3.30
N PRO A 54 -11.42 4.03 2.32
CA PRO A 54 -12.45 5.06 2.50
C PRO A 54 -13.48 4.71 3.58
N ALA A 55 -13.71 3.42 3.86
CA ALA A 55 -14.59 2.98 4.96
C ALA A 55 -14.05 3.37 6.35
N GLY A 56 -12.73 3.50 6.50
CA GLY A 56 -12.07 3.97 7.71
C GLY A 56 -12.38 5.43 8.05
N VAL A 57 -12.76 6.26 7.07
CA VAL A 57 -13.14 7.67 7.26
C VAL A 57 -14.34 7.80 8.19
N ALA A 58 -15.28 6.83 8.15
CA ALA A 58 -16.44 6.82 9.02
C ALA A 58 -16.10 6.62 10.51
N ARG A 59 -14.87 6.22 10.83
CA ARG A 59 -14.36 6.01 12.20
C ARG A 59 -13.54 7.20 12.71
N LEU A 60 -13.36 8.25 11.90
CA LEU A 60 -12.67 9.47 12.32
C LEU A 60 -13.55 10.27 13.26
N ASP A 61 -13.07 10.52 14.48
CA ASP A 61 -13.69 11.50 15.36
C ASP A 61 -13.60 12.89 14.68
N GLY A 62 -14.74 13.57 14.59
CA GLY A 62 -14.97 14.65 13.61
C GLY A 62 -13.93 15.78 13.57
N ARG A 63 -13.83 16.41 12.38
CA ARG A 63 -12.97 17.58 12.04
C ARG A 63 -11.52 17.45 12.53
N SER A 64 -10.79 16.48 12.00
CA SER A 64 -9.33 16.40 12.11
C SER A 64 -8.64 16.97 10.86
N VAL A 65 -7.48 17.62 11.06
CA VAL A 65 -6.58 18.03 9.98
C VAL A 65 -5.23 17.38 10.26
N GLY A 66 -4.79 16.49 9.37
CA GLY A 66 -3.48 15.85 9.43
C GLY A 66 -2.55 16.45 8.39
N LEU A 67 -1.33 16.80 8.79
CA LEU A 67 -0.23 17.13 7.88
C LEU A 67 0.80 16.00 7.96
N THR A 68 1.17 15.45 6.81
CA THR A 68 2.20 14.42 6.71
C THR A 68 3.26 14.87 5.72
N GLY A 69 4.52 14.72 6.10
CA GLY A 69 5.67 14.87 5.21
C GLY A 69 6.40 13.55 5.09
N ALA A 70 7.04 13.30 3.95
CA ALA A 70 7.86 12.14 3.71
C ALA A 70 9.30 12.56 3.41
N VAL A 71 10.27 11.84 3.98
CA VAL A 71 11.68 11.97 3.61
C VAL A 71 12.03 10.82 2.68
N LEU A 72 12.55 11.16 1.50
CA LEU A 72 12.95 10.19 0.48
C LEU A 72 14.46 10.04 0.48
N SER A 73 14.94 8.81 0.59
CA SER A 73 16.32 8.44 0.33
C SER A 73 16.47 8.05 -1.13
N TYR A 74 17.46 8.64 -1.80
CA TYR A 74 17.92 8.17 -3.10
C TYR A 74 19.26 7.48 -2.93
N SER A 75 19.35 6.23 -3.39
CA SER A 75 20.61 5.50 -3.41
C SER A 75 20.94 5.05 -4.82
N ARG A 76 22.23 5.11 -5.15
CA ARG A 76 22.78 4.58 -6.39
C ARG A 76 23.95 3.68 -6.03
N ALA A 77 23.86 2.42 -6.44
CA ALA A 77 24.88 1.42 -6.17
C ALA A 77 25.41 0.85 -7.48
N ARG A 78 26.70 0.52 -7.51
CA ARG A 78 27.32 -0.21 -8.61
C ARG A 78 27.84 -1.55 -8.06
N ALA A 79 27.28 -2.64 -8.55
CA ALA A 79 27.63 -4.01 -8.24
C ALA A 79 27.81 -4.81 -9.55
N PRO A 80 28.94 -4.59 -10.27
CA PRO A 80 29.19 -5.24 -11.54
C PRO A 80 29.20 -6.76 -11.37
N GLY A 81 28.63 -7.50 -12.33
CA GLY A 81 28.63 -8.97 -12.31
C GLY A 81 27.72 -9.60 -11.25
N ILE A 82 26.88 -8.83 -10.56
CA ILE A 82 25.88 -9.37 -9.61
C ILE A 82 24.85 -10.28 -10.30
N LEU A 83 24.59 -10.02 -11.58
CA LEU A 83 23.86 -10.91 -12.46
C LEU A 83 24.81 -11.35 -13.57
N SER A 84 24.98 -12.66 -13.70
CA SER A 84 25.71 -13.30 -14.79
C SER A 84 24.82 -14.33 -15.46
N SER A 85 24.84 -14.35 -16.79
CA SER A 85 24.21 -15.41 -17.58
C SER A 85 25.14 -16.61 -17.73
N GLU A 86 24.58 -17.80 -17.98
CA GLU A 86 25.34 -19.00 -18.35
C GLU A 86 26.16 -18.81 -19.63
N SER A 87 25.73 -17.87 -20.50
CA SER A 87 26.47 -17.45 -21.71
C SER A 87 27.72 -16.60 -21.42
N GLY A 88 27.97 -16.23 -20.17
CA GLY A 88 29.12 -15.42 -19.74
C GLY A 88 28.88 -13.91 -19.80
N GLU A 89 27.71 -13.45 -20.25
CA GLU A 89 27.33 -12.04 -20.19
C GLU A 89 27.14 -11.58 -18.74
N GLN A 90 27.71 -10.43 -18.39
CA GLN A 90 27.61 -9.84 -17.06
C GLN A 90 26.90 -8.49 -17.11
N SER A 91 26.08 -8.24 -16.09
CA SER A 91 25.46 -6.94 -15.88
C SER A 91 26.48 -5.88 -15.47
N ASP A 92 26.35 -4.66 -16.02
CA ASP A 92 27.10 -3.46 -15.59
C ASP A 92 26.79 -3.09 -14.13
N GLY A 93 25.70 -3.66 -13.58
CA GLY A 93 25.45 -3.68 -12.15
C GLY A 93 25.08 -2.31 -11.57
N VAL A 94 24.57 -1.39 -12.37
CA VAL A 94 24.14 -0.08 -11.87
C VAL A 94 22.68 -0.17 -11.42
N PHE A 95 22.45 0.05 -10.13
CA PHE A 95 21.14 0.08 -9.52
C PHE A 95 20.88 1.46 -8.94
N SER A 96 19.63 1.90 -9.04
CA SER A 96 19.14 3.08 -8.34
C SER A 96 17.85 2.73 -7.63
N ALA A 97 17.71 3.18 -6.40
CA ALA A 97 16.50 3.00 -5.61
C ALA A 97 16.10 4.33 -4.97
N VAL A 98 14.79 4.57 -4.93
CA VAL A 98 14.17 5.61 -4.12
C VAL A 98 13.38 4.89 -3.05
N GLN A 99 13.57 5.26 -1.78
CA GLN A 99 12.86 4.66 -0.66
C GLN A 99 12.41 5.75 0.30
N ALA A 100 11.15 5.69 0.73
CA ALA A 100 10.67 6.51 1.82
C ALA A 100 11.24 6.01 3.16
N ILE A 101 11.75 6.94 3.96
CA ILE A 101 12.19 6.66 5.34
C ILE A 101 10.99 6.97 6.27
N PRO A 102 10.50 5.99 7.04
CA PRO A 102 9.45 6.22 8.05
C PRO A 102 9.92 7.12 9.20
#